data_AF-A0A5C5RY30-F1
#
_entry.id   AF-A0A5C5RY30-F1
#
_cell.length_a   1.000
_cell.length_b   1.000
_cell.length_c   1.000
_cell.angle_alpha   90.00
_cell.angle_beta   90.00
_cell.angle_gamma   90.00
#
_symmetry.space_group_name_H-M   'P 1'
#
loop_
_entity.id
_entity.type
_entity.pdbx_description
1 polymer ?
#
loop_
_entity_poly.entity_id
_entity_poly.type
_entity_poly.pdbx_seq_one_letter_code
_entity_poly.pdbx_strand_id
1 'polypeptide(L)' 'MGRRTRTTDAWLRATLPPELYRVLQLRVTQGRTVDETAALLRTTPQAVRLQQHRALERIRCGLARSDAEAG' A
#
# COMPACT_ATOMS: atom_id res chain seq x y z
N MET A 1 1.19 -18.35 -13.31
CA MET A 1 0.91 -16.96 -12.89
C MET A 1 1.78 -16.57 -11.70
N GLY A 2 3.07 -16.26 -11.89
CA GLY A 2 3.98 -15.99 -10.74
C GLY A 2 5.09 -14.96 -10.97
N ARG A 3 5.33 -14.55 -12.22
CA ARG A 3 6.44 -13.64 -12.57
C ARG A 3 6.07 -12.16 -12.48
N ARG A 4 4.82 -11.77 -12.72
CA ARG A 4 4.38 -10.36 -12.62
C ARG A 4 4.17 -9.91 -11.17
N THR A 5 3.53 -10.74 -10.35
CA THR A 5 3.17 -10.42 -8.95
C THR A 5 4.39 -10.15 -8.07
N ARG A 6 5.48 -10.91 -8.29
CA ARG A 6 6.73 -10.78 -7.51
C ARG A 6 7.43 -9.45 -7.82
N THR A 7 7.34 -8.96 -9.05
CA THR A 7 7.85 -7.65 -9.45
C THR A 7 7.02 -6.51 -8.88
N THR A 8 5.68 -6.63 -8.92
CA THR A 8 4.78 -5.59 -8.39
C THR A 8 4.97 -5.42 -6.88
N ASP A 9 5.09 -6.53 -6.15
CA ASP A 9 5.29 -6.52 -4.70
C ASP A 9 6.67 -5.94 -4.29
N ALA A 10 7.73 -6.26 -5.04
CA ALA A 10 9.05 -5.66 -4.85
C ALA A 10 9.03 -4.15 -5.12
N TRP A 11 8.37 -3.72 -6.20
CA TRP A 11 8.20 -2.30 -6.54
C TRP A 11 7.38 -1.55 -5.47
N LEU A 12 6.30 -2.15 -4.96
CA LEU A 12 5.51 -1.58 -3.88
C LEU A 12 6.35 -1.37 -2.61
N ARG A 13 7.15 -2.36 -2.21
CA ARG A 13 8.07 -2.22 -1.07
C ARG A 13 9.16 -1.17 -1.28
N ALA A 14 9.60 -0.96 -2.51
CA ALA A 14 10.56 0.10 -2.83
C ALA A 14 9.92 1.50 -2.81
N THR A 15 8.63 1.60 -3.16
CA THR A 15 7.91 2.88 -3.32
C THR A 15 7.23 3.35 -2.02
N LEU A 16 6.86 2.41 -1.15
CA LEU A 16 6.10 2.69 0.07
C LEU A 16 6.96 2.54 1.33
N PRO A 17 6.84 3.47 2.29
CA PRO A 17 7.31 3.25 3.65
C PRO A 17 6.72 1.96 4.25
N PRO A 18 7.46 1.25 5.12
CA PRO A 18 7.03 -0.03 5.70
C PRO A 18 5.66 0.04 6.40
N GLU A 19 5.35 1.18 7.02
CA GLU A 19 4.11 1.41 7.75
C GLU A 19 2.91 1.49 6.79
N LEU A 20 3.10 2.16 5.65
CA LEU A 20 2.07 2.29 4.61
C LEU A 20 1.83 0.96 3.89
N TYR A 21 2.90 0.21 3.62
CA TYR A 21 2.81 -1.13 3.05
C TYR A 21 2.08 -2.09 3.98
N ARG A 22 2.34 -2.03 5.29
CA ARG A 22 1.67 -2.87 6.29
C ARG A 22 0.15 -2.62 6.32
N VAL A 23 -0.27 -1.35 6.26
CA VAL A 23 -1.70 -0.98 6.19
C VAL A 23 -2.34 -1.58 4.94
N LEU A 24 -1.70 -1.46 3.77
CA LEU A 24 -2.23 -2.03 2.54
C LEU A 24 -2.27 -3.56 2.57
N GLN A 25 -1.28 -4.22 3.16
CA GLN A 25 -1.27 -5.67 3.31
C GLN A 25 -2.46 -6.16 4.16
N LEU A 26 -2.75 -5.49 5.28
CA LEU A 26 -3.89 -5.82 6.13
C LEU A 26 -5.23 -5.52 5.44
N ARG A 27 -5.35 -4.36 4.78
CA ARG A 27 -6.59 -3.88 4.16
C ARG A 27 -6.92 -4.57 2.84
N VAL A 28 -5.94 -4.85 2.00
CA VAL A 28 -6.12 -5.31 0.61
C VAL A 28 -5.83 -6.80 0.47
N THR A 29 -4.72 -7.28 1.03
CA THR A 29 -4.36 -8.71 0.92
C THR A 29 -5.14 -9.57 1.89
N GLN A 30 -5.39 -9.07 3.11
CA GLN A 30 -6.09 -9.82 4.16
C GLN A 30 -7.57 -9.40 4.34
N GLY A 31 -8.03 -8.36 3.63
CA GLY A 31 -9.43 -7.92 3.64
C GLY A 31 -9.92 -7.38 4.99
N ARG A 32 -9.02 -6.92 5.87
CA ARG A 32 -9.39 -6.37 7.19
C ARG A 32 -10.12 -5.05 7.05
N THR A 33 -11.07 -4.81 7.94
CA THR A 33 -11.75 -3.51 8.04
C THR A 33 -10.83 -2.43 8.61
N VAL A 34 -11.27 -1.17 8.58
CA VAL A 34 -10.49 -0.04 9.14
C VAL A 34 -10.25 -0.23 10.62
N ASP A 35 -11.29 -0.60 11.36
CA ASP A 35 -11.27 -0.76 12.82
C ASP A 35 -10.43 -1.97 13.25
N GLU A 36 -10.55 -3.11 12.55
CA GLU A 36 -9.69 -4.27 12.79
C GLU A 36 -8.22 -3.95 12.52
N THR A 37 -7.94 -3.24 11.43
CA THR A 37 -6.57 -2.81 11.09
C THR A 37 -6.02 -1.86 12.16
N ALA A 38 -6.85 -0.94 12.64
CA ALA A 38 -6.49 0.01 13.69
C ALA A 38 -6.14 -0.72 14.99
N ALA A 39 -6.95 -1.70 15.38
CA ALA A 39 -6.69 -2.55 16.54
C ALA A 39 -5.38 -3.35 16.40
N LEU A 40 -5.13 -3.97 15.24
CA LEU A 40 -3.92 -4.75 14.96
C LEU A 40 -2.64 -3.89 14.95
N LEU A 41 -2.74 -2.65 14.46
CA LEU A 41 -1.63 -1.71 14.39
C LEU A 41 -1.51 -0.82 15.64
N ARG A 42 -2.36 -1.03 16.65
CA ARG A 42 -2.43 -0.22 17.88
C ARG A 42 -2.50 1.28 17.57
N THR A 43 -3.35 1.65 16.62
CA THR A 43 -3.54 3.02 16.13
C THR A 43 -5.03 3.36 16.04
N THR A 44 -5.37 4.56 15.56
CA THR A 44 -6.76 4.98 15.40
C THR A 44 -7.31 4.66 14.00
N PRO A 45 -8.62 4.43 13.84
CA PRO A 45 -9.24 4.26 12.52
C PRO A 45 -8.97 5.43 11.58
N GLN A 46 -8.90 6.66 12.10
CA GLN A 46 -8.54 7.85 11.31
C GLN A 46 -7.10 7.78 10.79
N ALA A 47 -6.15 7.35 11.63
CA ALA A 47 -4.76 7.16 11.22
C ALA A 47 -4.64 6.09 10.11
N VAL A 48 -5.39 4.98 10.20
CA VAL A 48 -5.43 3.96 9.15
C VAL A 48 -5.96 4.52 7.83
N ARG A 49 -7.03 5.33 7.86
CA ARG A 49 -7.57 5.99 6.65
C ARG A 49 -6.55 6.93 6.02
N LEU A 50 -5.86 7.72 6.83
CA LEU A 50 -4.82 8.64 6.36
C LEU A 50 -3.62 7.89 5.77
N GLN A 51 -3.15 6.84 6.45
CA GLN A 51 -2.05 6.01 5.95
C GLN A 51 -2.42 5.32 4.64
N GLN A 52 -3.62 4.75 4.53
CA GLN A 52 -4.08 4.19 3.26
C GLN A 52 -4.14 5.24 2.16
N HIS A 53 -4.71 6.43 2.43
CA HIS A 53 -4.79 7.49 1.45
C HIS A 53 -3.40 7.86 0.92
N ARG A 54 -2.44 8.10 1.82
CA ARG A 54 -1.03 8.40 1.46
C ARG A 54 -0.36 7.25 0.71
N ALA A 55 -0.69 6.01 1.04
CA ALA A 55 -0.16 4.84 0.35
C ALA A 55 -0.66 4.78 -1.11
N LEU A 56 -1.97 4.99 -1.32
CA LEU A 56 -2.57 5.00 -2.65
C LEU A 56 -2.08 6.17 -3.51
N GLU A 57 -1.91 7.35 -2.90
CA GLU A 57 -1.33 8.52 -3.57
C GLU A 57 0.09 8.24 -4.07
N ARG A 58 0.96 7.67 -3.20
CA ARG A 58 2.32 7.28 -3.59
C ARG A 58 2.35 6.25 -4.71
N ILE A 59 1.49 5.24 -4.65
CA ILE A 59 1.37 4.25 -5.73
C ILE A 59 0.99 4.93 -7.03
N ARG A 60 -0.03 5.81 -7.01
CA ARG A 60 -0.46 6.56 -8.20
C ARG A 60 0.67 7.40 -8.79
N CYS A 61 1.41 8.14 -7.98
CA CYS A 61 2.56 8.91 -8.45
C CYS A 61 3.67 8.03 -9.02
N GLY A 62 3.95 6.89 -8.37
CA GLY A 62 4.97 5.95 -8.84
C GLY A 62 4.59 5.30 -10.18
N LEU A 63 3.31 4.95 -10.37
CA LEU A 63 2.80 4.41 -11.63
C LEU A 63 2.86 5.47 -12.73
N ALA A 64 2.43 6.71 -12.46
CA ALA A 64 2.51 7.81 -13.43
C ALA A 64 3.95 8.09 -13.88
N ARG A 65 4.92 7.99 -12.96
CA ARG A 65 6.34 8.11 -13.30
C ARG A 65 6.85 6.94 -14.12
N SER A 66 6.44 5.72 -13.77
CA SER A 66 6.86 4.52 -14.50
C SER A 66 6.31 4.49 -15.93
N ASP A 67 5.07 4.96 -16.14
CA ASP A 67 4.47 5.12 -17.47
C ASP A 67 5.17 6.20 -18.29
N ALA A 68 5.56 7.32 -17.67
CA ALA A 68 6.28 8.41 -18.33
C ALA A 68 7.72 8.03 -18.75
N GLU A 69 8.38 7.12 -18.01
CA GLU A 69 9.71 6.60 -18.38
C GLU A 69 9.64 5.49 -19.44
N ALA A 70 8.45 4.94 -19.71
CA ALA A 70 8.22 3.84 -20.66
C ALA A 70 7.71 4.29 -22.05
N GLY A 71 7.30 5.56 -22.20
CA GLY A 71 6.83 6.15 -23.46
C GLY A 71 7.87 7.04 -24.12
#